data_AF-A0A2E4WCM7-F1
#
_entry.id   AF-A0A2E4WCM7-F1
#
_cell.length_a   1.000
_cell.length_b   1.000
_cell.length_c   1.000
_cell.angle_alpha   90.00
_cell.angle_beta   90.00
_cell.angle_gamma   90.00
#
_symmetry.space_group_name_H-M   'P 1'
#
loop_
_entity.id
_entity.type
_entity.pdbx_description
1 polymer ?
#
loop_
_entity_poly.entity_id
_entity_poly.type
_entity_poly.pdbx_seq_one_letter_code
_entity_poly.pdbx_strand_id
1 'polypeptide(L)'
;MRLRDIMPKSLFGRSLFIVGLPLVFLQVLLAYFFFERHWEDVGRRLVLSVAGEIALITDEIISSDGNLEKENLTIKNAQKYFGANITIIKNKLLSAEELNHPNLSRLDKALNKSLKERIDKPHTFNTTNNKNRVNIMVQLPKDVLSVNISKKRLYSSTTYIFIAVMISFSFILLVIAIYFLRRQISPLKQLSTAADAFGKGDTFYPLKPRGADEVRHLTHAFLNMRERIRLHIEQRTAMLAGVSHDLRTPLTRMKLQIEMLDQKEAKNGLSIDVDQMEQMIEEYLSFIKEKETDIIVNIDLAKMLGDIILDAQRNNDKIIPKFIESVDAKVRKSDLRRAITNLTSNACRESNTVEISLLKKDKYAEVIVDDDGPGIKKEDYSNVFKAFYRTDSSRNLSTGGIGLGLTISRDIARSHGGEIKLEKSPLGGLRAVLSIPI
;
A
#
# COMPACT_ATOMS: atom_id res chain seq x y z
N MET A 1 22.67 -2.79 -4.46
CA MET A 1 21.22 -2.54 -4.30
C MET A 1 20.53 -3.90 -4.35
N ARG A 2 19.85 -4.36 -3.29
CA ARG A 2 19.23 -5.71 -3.29
C ARG A 2 17.90 -5.62 -4.04
N LEU A 3 17.52 -6.65 -4.81
CA LEU A 3 16.24 -6.69 -5.54
C LEU A 3 15.01 -6.42 -4.64
N ARG A 4 15.11 -6.73 -3.35
CA ARG A 4 14.08 -6.47 -2.33
C ARG A 4 13.77 -4.98 -2.12
N ASP A 5 14.71 -4.09 -2.43
CA ASP A 5 14.57 -2.64 -2.19
C ASP A 5 13.81 -1.94 -3.33
N ILE A 6 13.73 -2.58 -4.52
CA ILE A 6 13.05 -2.07 -5.72
C ILE A 6 11.64 -2.71 -5.88
N MET A 7 11.43 -3.88 -5.25
CA MET A 7 10.17 -4.61 -5.33
C MET A 7 9.03 -3.91 -4.56
N PRO A 8 7.81 -3.87 -5.11
CA PRO A 8 6.64 -3.39 -4.37
C PRO A 8 6.43 -4.17 -3.06
N LYS A 9 5.92 -3.48 -2.02
CA LYS A 9 5.60 -4.13 -0.73
C LYS A 9 4.29 -4.93 -0.78
N SER A 10 3.33 -4.50 -1.58
CA SER A 10 2.02 -5.16 -1.68
C SER A 10 2.12 -6.46 -2.49
N LEU A 11 1.32 -7.46 -2.10
CA LEU A 11 1.25 -8.73 -2.82
C LEU A 11 0.82 -8.52 -4.28
N PHE A 12 -0.14 -7.62 -4.53
CA PHE A 12 -0.53 -7.19 -5.88
C PHE A 12 0.63 -6.61 -6.69
N GLY A 13 1.40 -5.69 -6.10
CA GLY A 13 2.53 -5.08 -6.80
C GLY A 13 3.63 -6.10 -7.13
N ARG A 14 3.92 -7.03 -6.21
CA ARG A 14 4.89 -8.11 -6.44
C ARG A 14 4.43 -9.03 -7.57
N SER A 15 3.19 -9.51 -7.53
CA SER A 15 2.67 -10.39 -8.58
C SER A 15 2.64 -9.70 -9.95
N LEU A 16 2.25 -8.42 -10.00
CA LEU A 16 2.27 -7.65 -11.24
C LEU A 16 3.68 -7.47 -11.78
N PHE A 17 4.67 -7.23 -10.91
CA PHE A 17 6.06 -7.11 -11.31
C PHE A 17 6.62 -8.44 -11.84
N ILE A 18 6.30 -9.55 -11.18
CA ILE A 18 6.73 -10.91 -11.57
C ILE A 18 6.18 -11.29 -12.96
N VAL A 19 4.93 -10.94 -13.26
CA VAL A 19 4.29 -11.27 -14.55
C VAL A 19 4.63 -10.23 -15.64
N GLY A 20 4.60 -8.94 -15.29
CA GLY A 20 4.74 -7.85 -16.25
C GLY A 20 6.18 -7.61 -16.71
N LEU A 21 7.17 -7.75 -15.82
CA LEU A 21 8.56 -7.46 -16.17
C LEU A 21 9.12 -8.40 -17.26
N PRO A 22 8.95 -9.74 -17.18
CA PRO A 22 9.41 -10.63 -18.25
C PRO A 22 8.71 -10.35 -19.59
N LEU A 23 7.41 -10.00 -19.56
CA LEU A 23 6.65 -9.65 -20.76
C LEU A 23 7.26 -8.42 -21.45
N VAL A 24 7.48 -7.33 -20.69
CA VAL A 24 8.09 -6.11 -21.22
C VAL A 24 9.51 -6.36 -21.71
N PHE A 25 10.29 -7.15 -20.98
CA PHE A 25 11.65 -7.48 -21.38
C PHE A 25 11.69 -8.26 -22.70
N LEU A 26 10.86 -9.30 -22.82
CA LEU A 26 10.72 -10.09 -24.05
C LEU A 26 10.27 -9.21 -25.22
N GLN A 27 9.32 -8.30 -24.97
CA GLN A 27 8.82 -7.35 -25.96
C GLN A 27 9.93 -6.44 -26.50
N VAL A 28 10.74 -5.86 -25.62
CA VAL A 28 11.87 -4.99 -25.99
C VAL A 28 12.91 -5.79 -26.76
N LEU A 29 13.20 -7.01 -26.34
CA LEU A 29 14.15 -7.89 -27.00
C LEU A 29 13.68 -8.26 -28.42
N LEU A 30 12.41 -8.66 -28.58
CA LEU A 30 11.81 -8.95 -29.88
C LEU A 30 11.79 -7.72 -30.79
N ALA A 31 11.43 -6.55 -30.25
CA ALA A 31 11.44 -5.28 -30.97
C ALA A 31 12.85 -4.98 -31.51
N TYR A 32 13.87 -5.12 -30.65
CA TYR A 32 15.25 -4.87 -30.99
C TYR A 32 15.76 -5.82 -32.08
N PHE A 33 15.58 -7.13 -31.91
CA PHE A 33 16.03 -8.12 -32.90
C PHE A 33 15.31 -7.97 -34.24
N PHE A 34 14.00 -7.71 -34.22
CA PHE A 34 13.25 -7.46 -35.44
C PHE A 34 13.75 -6.19 -36.15
N PHE A 35 13.95 -5.09 -35.41
CA PHE A 35 14.38 -3.83 -36.00
C PHE A 35 15.80 -3.90 -36.57
N GLU A 36 16.75 -4.54 -35.85
CA GLU A 36 18.10 -4.79 -36.33
C GLU A 36 18.08 -5.62 -37.62
N ARG A 37 17.51 -6.83 -37.56
CA ARG A 37 17.56 -7.79 -38.67
C ARG A 37 16.76 -7.32 -39.89
N HIS A 38 15.56 -6.78 -39.68
CA HIS A 38 14.72 -6.33 -40.80
C HIS A 38 15.31 -5.11 -41.51
N TRP A 39 15.94 -4.20 -40.76
CA TRP A 39 16.57 -3.02 -41.36
C TRP A 39 17.79 -3.38 -42.22
N GLU A 40 18.65 -4.28 -41.73
CA GLU A 40 19.82 -4.74 -42.48
C GLU A 40 19.44 -5.49 -43.76
N ASP A 41 18.49 -6.42 -43.69
CA ASP A 41 18.16 -7.30 -44.80
C ASP A 41 17.27 -6.64 -45.86
N VAL A 42 16.23 -5.91 -45.45
CA VAL A 42 15.23 -5.36 -46.38
C VAL A 42 15.58 -3.94 -46.79
N GLY A 43 15.95 -3.08 -45.83
CA GLY A 43 16.30 -1.69 -46.09
C GLY A 43 17.49 -1.58 -47.06
N ARG A 44 18.56 -2.33 -46.80
CA ARG A 44 19.75 -2.31 -47.68
C ARG A 44 19.43 -2.78 -49.10
N ARG A 45 18.64 -3.84 -49.28
CA ARG A 45 18.27 -4.34 -50.62
C ARG A 45 17.46 -3.32 -51.42
N LEU A 46 16.53 -2.63 -50.77
CA LEU A 46 15.74 -1.57 -51.39
C LEU A 46 16.62 -0.41 -51.85
N VAL A 47 17.53 0.05 -50.99
CA VAL A 47 18.45 1.13 -51.31
C VAL A 47 19.44 0.71 -52.40
N LEU A 48 19.97 -0.52 -52.37
CA LEU A 48 20.84 -1.06 -53.42
C LEU A 48 20.14 -1.13 -54.78
N SER A 49 18.86 -1.50 -54.83
CA SER A 49 18.07 -1.50 -56.07
C SER A 49 17.99 -0.10 -56.66
N VAL A 50 17.62 0.89 -55.84
CA VAL A 50 17.53 2.29 -56.27
C VAL A 50 18.88 2.85 -56.70
N ALA A 51 19.95 2.54 -55.97
CA ALA A 51 21.30 2.96 -56.34
C ALA A 51 21.71 2.38 -57.71
N GLY A 52 21.36 1.12 -57.99
CA GLY A 52 21.58 0.49 -59.30
C GLY A 52 20.77 1.14 -60.42
N GLU A 53 19.51 1.50 -60.17
CA GLU A 53 18.67 2.23 -61.13
C GLU A 53 19.27 3.61 -61.45
N ILE A 54 19.75 4.34 -60.44
CA ILE A 54 20.38 5.65 -60.63
C ILE A 54 21.71 5.53 -61.38
N ALA A 55 22.51 4.50 -61.10
CA ALA A 55 23.74 4.22 -61.84
C ALA A 55 23.45 3.99 -63.32
N LEU A 56 22.47 3.13 -63.65
CA LEU A 56 22.04 2.88 -65.02
C LEU A 56 21.60 4.16 -65.74
N ILE A 57 20.74 4.96 -65.09
CA ILE A 57 20.29 6.25 -65.63
C ILE A 57 21.47 7.20 -65.87
N THR A 58 22.41 7.24 -64.93
CA THR A 58 23.59 8.10 -65.02
C THR A 58 24.45 7.71 -66.22
N ASP A 59 24.70 6.40 -66.39
CA ASP A 59 25.49 5.88 -67.51
C ASP A 59 24.80 6.07 -68.87
N GLU A 60 23.47 5.91 -68.95
CA GLU A 60 22.68 6.18 -70.16
C GLU A 60 22.74 7.66 -70.57
N ILE A 61 22.65 8.59 -69.60
CA ILE A 61 22.73 10.05 -69.85
C ILE A 61 24.15 10.47 -70.22
N ILE A 62 25.19 9.84 -69.66
CA ILE A 62 26.56 10.10 -70.09
C ILE A 62 26.76 9.57 -71.52
N SER A 63 26.23 8.38 -71.82
CA SER A 63 26.36 7.72 -73.13
C SER A 63 25.53 8.39 -74.24
N SER A 64 24.56 9.24 -73.91
CA SER A 64 23.82 10.02 -74.91
C SER A 64 24.63 11.15 -75.53
N ASP A 65 25.76 11.55 -74.92
CA ASP A 65 26.70 12.56 -75.43
C ASP A 65 26.01 13.85 -75.92
N GLY A 66 25.05 14.36 -75.14
CA GLY A 66 24.29 15.57 -75.47
C GLY A 66 23.16 15.39 -76.50
N ASN A 67 22.85 14.16 -76.93
CA ASN A 67 21.69 13.89 -77.79
C ASN A 67 20.39 14.04 -76.99
N LEU A 68 19.67 15.14 -77.25
CA LEU A 68 18.42 15.50 -76.58
C LEU A 68 17.30 14.45 -76.73
N GLU A 69 17.22 13.72 -77.84
CA GLU A 69 16.21 12.67 -78.01
C GLU A 69 16.49 11.48 -77.09
N LYS A 70 17.77 11.06 -76.99
CA LYS A 70 18.19 9.98 -76.08
C LYS A 70 18.07 10.38 -74.61
N GLU A 71 18.43 11.63 -74.26
CA GLU A 71 18.24 12.17 -72.91
C GLU A 71 16.76 12.16 -72.53
N ASN A 72 15.88 12.69 -73.39
CA ASN A 72 14.44 12.71 -73.14
C ASN A 72 13.82 11.32 -73.06
N LEU A 73 14.29 10.36 -73.87
CA LEU A 73 13.84 8.97 -73.80
C LEU A 73 14.23 8.34 -72.47
N THR A 74 15.46 8.59 -71.99
CA THR A 74 15.96 8.10 -70.70
C THR A 74 15.15 8.68 -69.55
N ILE A 75 14.88 9.98 -69.56
CA ILE A 75 14.04 10.65 -68.55
C ILE A 75 12.64 10.05 -68.53
N LYS A 76 12.03 9.85 -69.71
CA LYS A 76 10.70 9.24 -69.84
C LYS A 76 10.66 7.80 -69.34
N ASN A 77 11.68 7.02 -69.67
CA ASN A 77 11.81 5.63 -69.22
C ASN A 77 12.03 5.56 -67.71
N ALA A 78 12.86 6.43 -67.15
CA ALA A 78 13.10 6.46 -65.71
C ALA A 78 11.85 6.84 -64.91
N GLN A 79 11.05 7.79 -65.40
CA GLN A 79 9.78 8.10 -64.76
C GLN A 79 8.77 6.95 -64.90
N LYS A 80 8.70 6.30 -66.08
CA LYS A 80 7.75 5.21 -66.36
C LYS A 80 8.06 3.93 -65.60
N TYR A 81 9.31 3.47 -65.63
CA TYR A 81 9.72 2.17 -65.11
C TYR A 81 10.25 2.24 -63.68
N PHE A 82 10.91 3.34 -63.32
CA PHE A 82 11.52 3.51 -61.99
C PHE A 82 10.75 4.51 -61.10
N GLY A 83 9.76 5.24 -61.64
CA GLY A 83 9.05 6.27 -60.87
C GLY A 83 9.98 7.38 -60.35
N ALA A 84 11.13 7.57 -61.02
CA ALA A 84 12.15 8.55 -60.67
C ALA A 84 11.92 9.82 -61.49
N ASN A 85 11.68 10.94 -60.81
CA ASN A 85 11.58 12.24 -61.49
C ASN A 85 12.99 12.80 -61.63
N ILE A 86 13.44 12.96 -62.87
CA ILE A 86 14.79 13.40 -63.19
C ILE A 86 14.75 14.86 -63.62
N THR A 87 15.74 15.63 -63.19
CA THR A 87 16.02 16.97 -63.70
C THR A 87 17.52 17.12 -63.92
N ILE A 88 17.92 17.54 -65.11
CA ILE A 88 19.33 17.82 -65.44
C ILE A 88 19.56 19.31 -65.23
N ILE A 89 20.48 19.65 -64.33
CA ILE A 89 20.89 21.03 -64.08
C ILE A 89 22.13 21.28 -64.94
N LYS A 90 21.92 22.01 -66.05
CA LYS A 90 22.98 22.29 -67.03
C LYS A 90 24.05 23.22 -66.46
N ASN A 91 25.32 23.01 -66.87
CA ASN A 91 26.47 23.86 -66.50
C ASN A 91 26.66 24.03 -64.98
N LYS A 92 26.43 22.95 -64.22
CA LYS A 92 26.65 22.95 -62.76
C LYS A 92 27.66 21.87 -62.39
N LEU A 93 28.57 22.23 -61.49
CA LEU A 93 29.44 21.32 -60.75
C LEU A 93 29.06 21.39 -59.27
N LEU A 94 28.96 20.25 -58.61
CA LEU A 94 28.71 20.16 -57.18
C LEU A 94 29.90 20.75 -56.42
N SER A 95 29.63 21.70 -55.52
CA SER A 95 30.66 22.25 -54.64
C SER A 95 31.07 21.24 -53.56
N ALA A 96 32.22 21.46 -52.93
CA ALA A 96 32.68 20.62 -51.81
C ALA A 96 31.70 20.63 -50.63
N GLU A 97 30.95 21.72 -50.44
CA GLU A 97 29.90 21.83 -49.42
C GLU A 97 28.63 21.05 -49.80
N GLU A 98 28.26 21.05 -51.08
CA GLU A 98 27.09 20.31 -51.58
C GLU A 98 27.32 18.79 -51.57
N LEU A 99 28.57 18.33 -51.67
CA LEU A 99 28.93 16.92 -51.56
C LEU A 99 28.74 16.35 -50.13
N ASN A 100 28.51 17.22 -49.14
CA ASN A 100 28.14 16.78 -47.81
C ASN A 100 26.69 16.30 -47.79
N HIS A 101 26.52 15.04 -47.42
CA HIS A 101 25.23 14.41 -47.21
C HIS A 101 25.00 14.20 -45.70
N PRO A 102 23.74 14.18 -45.24
CA PRO A 102 23.43 13.85 -43.86
C PRO A 102 23.91 12.42 -43.53
N ASN A 103 24.27 12.18 -42.27
CA ASN A 103 24.72 10.86 -41.79
C ASN A 103 24.08 10.50 -40.42
N LEU A 104 22.94 11.12 -40.13
CA LEU A 104 22.27 11.02 -38.83
C LEU A 104 21.36 9.78 -38.78
N SER A 105 20.60 9.54 -39.85
CA SER A 105 19.66 8.43 -39.92
C SER A 105 20.34 7.13 -40.39
N ARG A 106 19.78 5.98 -39.99
CA ARG A 106 20.16 4.68 -40.56
C ARG A 106 19.92 4.62 -42.07
N LEU A 107 18.91 5.35 -42.57
CA LEU A 107 18.65 5.48 -44.01
C LEU A 107 19.80 6.22 -44.72
N ASP A 108 20.32 7.26 -44.09
CA ASP A 108 21.42 8.04 -44.64
C ASP A 108 22.70 7.19 -44.76
N LYS A 109 23.01 6.43 -43.71
CA LYS A 109 24.13 5.47 -43.71
C LYS A 109 23.99 4.41 -44.81
N ALA A 110 22.77 3.89 -44.99
CA ALA A 110 22.48 2.89 -46.01
C ALA A 110 22.58 3.48 -47.44
N LEU A 111 22.06 4.69 -47.66
CA LEU A 111 22.17 5.42 -48.93
C LEU A 111 23.63 5.70 -49.27
N ASN A 112 24.40 6.26 -48.34
CA ASN A 112 25.82 6.54 -48.53
C ASN A 112 26.58 5.28 -48.95
N LYS A 113 26.43 4.19 -48.20
CA LYS A 113 27.09 2.92 -48.52
C LYS A 113 26.67 2.36 -49.88
N SER A 114 25.37 2.33 -50.17
CA SER A 114 24.84 1.69 -51.39
C SER A 114 25.07 2.52 -52.66
N LEU A 115 24.97 3.85 -52.57
CA LEU A 115 25.27 4.76 -53.68
C LEU A 115 26.76 4.70 -54.00
N LYS A 116 27.64 4.70 -52.99
CA LYS A 116 29.08 4.51 -53.18
C LYS A 116 29.45 3.15 -53.76
N GLU A 117 28.67 2.10 -53.50
CA GLU A 117 28.86 0.76 -54.08
C GLU A 117 28.41 0.67 -55.56
N ARG A 118 27.58 1.59 -56.06
CA ARG A 118 26.96 1.50 -57.40
C ARG A 118 27.26 2.67 -58.34
N ILE A 119 27.63 3.83 -57.80
CA ILE A 119 27.84 5.06 -58.55
C ILE A 119 29.30 5.50 -58.35
N ASP A 120 30.10 5.37 -59.40
CA ASP A 120 31.52 5.75 -59.39
C ASP A 120 31.75 7.27 -59.52
N LYS A 121 30.68 8.04 -59.73
CA LYS A 121 30.71 9.50 -59.84
C LYS A 121 30.51 10.18 -58.48
N PRO A 122 31.04 11.40 -58.27
CA PRO A 122 30.72 12.21 -57.09
C PRO A 122 29.20 12.38 -56.96
N HIS A 123 28.66 12.07 -55.78
CA HIS A 123 27.22 12.12 -55.53
C HIS A 123 26.94 12.60 -54.12
N THR A 124 25.74 13.15 -53.95
CA THR A 124 25.20 13.60 -52.67
C THR A 124 23.71 13.28 -52.61
N PHE A 125 23.13 13.30 -51.43
CA PHE A 125 21.69 13.11 -51.26
C PHE A 125 21.18 13.97 -50.12
N ASN A 126 19.91 14.34 -50.20
CA ASN A 126 19.23 15.10 -49.16
C ASN A 126 17.95 14.38 -48.75
N THR A 127 17.94 13.89 -47.52
CA THR A 127 16.80 13.23 -46.86
C THR A 127 16.01 14.17 -45.95
N THR A 128 16.47 15.40 -45.70
CA THR A 128 15.88 16.34 -44.74
C THR A 128 14.89 17.32 -45.36
N ASN A 129 15.12 17.76 -46.61
CA ASN A 129 14.34 18.81 -47.26
C ASN A 129 12.87 18.46 -47.51
N ASN A 130 12.53 17.17 -47.66
CA ASN A 130 11.15 16.75 -47.93
C ASN A 130 10.76 15.51 -47.10
N LYS A 131 9.56 15.53 -46.52
CA LYS A 131 9.06 14.42 -45.68
C LYS A 131 8.87 13.12 -46.47
N ASN A 132 8.53 13.17 -47.75
CA ASN A 132 8.13 11.99 -48.53
C ASN A 132 9.03 11.65 -49.71
N ARG A 133 9.99 12.50 -50.05
CA ARG A 133 10.90 12.28 -51.18
C ARG A 133 12.35 12.50 -50.78
N VAL A 134 13.27 11.84 -51.47
CA VAL A 134 14.71 12.04 -51.35
C VAL A 134 15.19 12.59 -52.68
N ASN A 135 15.99 13.65 -52.61
CA ASN A 135 16.72 14.13 -53.78
C ASN A 135 18.12 13.56 -53.74
N ILE A 136 18.52 12.86 -54.81
CA ILE A 136 19.86 12.30 -54.99
C ILE A 136 20.48 13.03 -56.17
N MET A 137 21.64 13.64 -55.96
CA MET A 137 22.36 14.39 -56.99
C MET A 137 23.62 13.63 -57.37
N VAL A 138 23.86 13.47 -58.68
CA VAL A 138 25.04 12.81 -59.23
C VAL A 138 25.74 13.75 -60.20
N GLN A 139 27.06 13.87 -60.07
CA GLN A 139 27.88 14.70 -60.94
C GLN A 139 28.06 14.05 -62.31
N LEU A 140 27.62 14.73 -63.37
CA LEU A 140 27.93 14.41 -64.77
C LEU A 140 29.15 15.24 -65.23
N PRO A 141 29.73 15.01 -66.42
CA PRO A 141 30.93 15.74 -66.86
C PRO A 141 30.77 17.27 -66.92
N LYS A 142 29.58 17.78 -67.28
CA LYS A 142 29.28 19.23 -67.39
C LYS A 142 28.04 19.67 -66.62
N ASP A 143 27.25 18.71 -66.14
CA ASP A 143 25.91 18.91 -65.60
C ASP A 143 25.75 18.19 -64.25
N VAL A 144 24.65 18.45 -63.53
CA VAL A 144 24.25 17.65 -62.36
C VAL A 144 22.94 16.95 -62.64
N LEU A 145 22.91 15.64 -62.42
CA LEU A 145 21.70 14.84 -62.46
C LEU A 145 21.00 14.91 -61.10
N SER A 146 19.80 15.49 -61.02
CA SER A 146 18.96 15.51 -59.82
C SER A 146 17.85 14.48 -59.96
N VAL A 147 17.88 13.44 -59.13
CA VAL A 147 16.91 12.34 -59.12
C VAL A 147 16.04 12.43 -57.87
N ASN A 148 14.74 12.62 -58.07
CA ASN A 148 13.78 12.78 -57.00
C ASN A 148 12.85 11.57 -56.88
N ILE A 149 13.06 10.76 -55.85
CA ILE A 149 12.38 9.47 -55.62
C ILE A 149 11.57 9.46 -54.33
N SER A 150 10.54 8.63 -54.29
CA SER A 150 9.71 8.45 -53.10
C SER A 150 10.49 7.71 -52.00
N LYS A 151 10.46 8.25 -50.78
CA LYS A 151 11.03 7.61 -49.59
C LYS A 151 10.48 6.21 -49.32
N LYS A 152 9.23 5.94 -49.73
CA LYS A 152 8.61 4.60 -49.64
C LYS A 152 9.33 3.52 -50.46
N ARG A 153 10.18 3.89 -51.43
CA ARG A 153 11.01 2.96 -52.20
C ARG A 153 12.31 2.58 -51.47
N LEU A 154 12.69 3.35 -50.44
CA LEU A 154 13.96 3.21 -49.73
C LEU A 154 13.83 2.50 -48.39
N TYR A 155 12.61 2.31 -47.88
CA TYR A 155 12.33 1.57 -46.66
C TYR A 155 10.97 0.87 -46.73
N SER A 156 10.81 -0.22 -45.97
CA SER A 156 9.52 -0.89 -45.86
C SER A 156 8.63 -0.23 -44.78
N SER A 157 7.38 0.09 -45.14
CA SER A 157 6.37 0.55 -44.18
C SER A 157 5.88 -0.56 -43.24
N THR A 158 6.13 -1.84 -43.56
CA THR A 158 5.67 -2.99 -42.76
C THR A 158 6.29 -3.03 -41.36
N THR A 159 7.49 -2.45 -41.20
CA THR A 159 8.21 -2.40 -39.91
C THR A 159 7.41 -1.65 -38.85
N TYR A 160 6.84 -0.49 -39.19
CA TYR A 160 6.06 0.32 -38.25
C TYR A 160 4.74 -0.35 -37.88
N ILE A 161 4.09 -0.99 -38.86
CA ILE A 161 2.86 -1.75 -38.64
C ILE A 161 3.15 -2.91 -37.67
N PHE A 162 4.23 -3.65 -37.89
CA PHE A 162 4.62 -4.75 -37.01
C PHE A 162 4.84 -4.27 -35.56
N ILE A 163 5.60 -3.19 -35.36
CA ILE A 163 5.85 -2.63 -34.02
C ILE A 163 4.55 -2.16 -33.37
N ALA A 164 3.68 -1.48 -34.11
CA ALA A 164 2.39 -1.01 -33.60
C ALA A 164 1.50 -2.17 -33.17
N VAL A 165 1.42 -3.24 -33.97
CA VAL A 165 0.67 -4.46 -33.67
C VAL A 165 1.26 -5.14 -32.43
N MET A 166 2.58 -5.29 -32.37
CA MET A 166 3.29 -5.89 -31.25
C MET A 166 3.00 -5.14 -29.94
N ILE A 167 3.13 -3.80 -29.92
CA ILE A 167 2.80 -2.96 -28.75
C ILE A 167 1.33 -3.12 -28.35
N SER A 168 0.42 -3.15 -29.33
CA SER A 168 -1.02 -3.31 -29.08
C SER A 168 -1.32 -4.64 -28.40
N PHE A 169 -0.73 -5.75 -28.88
CA PHE A 169 -0.89 -7.06 -28.26
C PHE A 169 -0.32 -7.12 -26.84
N SER A 170 0.85 -6.51 -26.57
CA SER A 170 1.39 -6.46 -25.21
C SER A 170 0.53 -5.63 -24.28
N PHE A 171 -0.05 -4.53 -24.75
CA PHE A 171 -0.96 -3.73 -23.94
C PHE A 171 -2.19 -4.56 -23.56
N ILE A 172 -2.78 -5.28 -24.51
CA ILE A 172 -3.92 -6.18 -24.27
C ILE A 172 -3.55 -7.25 -23.23
N LEU A 173 -2.41 -7.93 -23.40
CA LEU A 173 -1.95 -8.95 -22.44
C LEU A 173 -1.71 -8.38 -21.04
N LEU A 174 -1.16 -7.16 -20.95
CA LEU A 174 -0.95 -6.49 -19.67
C LEU A 174 -2.28 -6.15 -18.97
N VAL A 175 -3.27 -5.65 -19.70
CA VAL A 175 -4.61 -5.36 -19.18
C VAL A 175 -5.28 -6.64 -18.67
N ILE A 176 -5.21 -7.71 -19.45
CA ILE A 176 -5.73 -9.03 -19.06
C ILE A 176 -5.04 -9.52 -17.79
N ALA A 177 -3.71 -9.47 -17.73
CA ALA A 177 -2.94 -9.87 -16.55
C ALA A 177 -3.34 -9.07 -15.30
N ILE A 178 -3.47 -7.74 -15.42
CA ILE A 178 -3.92 -6.87 -14.32
C ILE A 178 -5.33 -7.26 -13.85
N TYR A 179 -6.25 -7.52 -14.78
CA TYR A 179 -7.62 -7.93 -14.47
C TYR A 179 -7.63 -9.24 -13.65
N PHE A 180 -6.93 -10.27 -14.12
CA PHE A 180 -6.84 -11.55 -13.41
C PHE A 180 -6.17 -11.43 -12.05
N LEU A 181 -5.04 -10.71 -11.97
CA LEU A 181 -4.32 -10.49 -10.70
C LEU A 181 -5.18 -9.74 -9.68
N ARG A 182 -5.92 -8.72 -10.11
CA ARG A 182 -6.85 -8.01 -9.21
C ARG A 182 -7.94 -8.93 -8.69
N ARG A 183 -8.52 -9.76 -9.56
CA ARG A 183 -9.59 -10.69 -9.19
C ARG A 183 -9.10 -11.77 -8.21
N GLN A 184 -7.86 -12.25 -8.36
CA GLN A 184 -7.28 -13.29 -7.52
C GLN A 184 -6.77 -12.78 -6.16
N ILE A 185 -6.20 -11.56 -6.12
CA ILE A 185 -5.52 -11.04 -4.92
C ILE A 185 -6.49 -10.27 -4.00
N SER A 186 -7.54 -9.67 -4.57
CA SER A 186 -8.54 -8.90 -3.80
C SER A 186 -9.19 -9.69 -2.65
N PRO A 187 -9.60 -10.97 -2.81
CA PRO A 187 -10.17 -11.76 -1.72
C PRO A 187 -9.19 -11.99 -0.57
N LEU A 188 -7.91 -12.23 -0.85
CA LEU A 188 -6.88 -12.42 0.17
C LEU A 188 -6.66 -11.15 1.00
N LYS A 189 -6.70 -9.98 0.35
CA LYS A 189 -6.64 -8.68 1.05
C LYS A 189 -7.84 -8.51 1.98
N GLN A 190 -9.05 -8.85 1.53
CA GLN A 190 -10.24 -8.78 2.39
C GLN A 190 -10.20 -9.74 3.56
N LEU A 191 -9.70 -10.97 3.37
CA LEU A 191 -9.51 -11.92 4.45
C LEU A 191 -8.51 -11.39 5.49
N SER A 192 -7.39 -10.80 5.07
CA SER A 192 -6.44 -10.16 5.98
C SER A 192 -7.09 -9.03 6.78
N THR A 193 -7.87 -8.16 6.13
CA THR A 193 -8.58 -7.08 6.82
C THR A 193 -9.63 -7.61 7.81
N ALA A 194 -10.34 -8.69 7.46
CA ALA A 194 -11.30 -9.33 8.34
C ALA A 194 -10.62 -9.99 9.56
N ALA A 195 -9.45 -10.58 9.38
CA ALA A 195 -8.66 -11.15 10.48
C ALA A 195 -8.16 -10.06 11.44
N ASP A 196 -7.65 -8.94 10.91
CA ASP A 196 -7.24 -7.78 11.71
C ASP A 196 -8.41 -7.16 12.48
N ALA A 197 -9.58 -7.05 11.83
CA ALA A 197 -10.80 -6.55 12.44
C ALA A 197 -11.27 -7.48 13.59
N PHE A 198 -11.31 -8.79 13.34
CA PHE A 198 -11.64 -9.79 14.36
C PHE A 198 -10.67 -9.75 15.54
N GLY A 199 -9.37 -9.61 15.29
CA GLY A 199 -8.36 -9.44 16.35
C GLY A 199 -8.54 -8.18 17.21
N LYS A 200 -9.23 -7.16 16.70
CA LYS A 200 -9.59 -5.91 17.41
C LYS A 200 -10.98 -5.96 18.05
N GLY A 201 -11.65 -7.12 18.02
CA GLY A 201 -12.97 -7.33 18.61
C GLY A 201 -14.15 -7.08 17.68
N ASP A 202 -13.95 -6.78 16.40
CA ASP A 202 -15.04 -6.70 15.41
C ASP A 202 -15.41 -8.11 14.92
N THR A 203 -16.44 -8.69 15.55
CA THR A 203 -16.94 -10.03 15.23
C THR A 203 -17.84 -10.06 13.98
N PHE A 204 -18.31 -8.91 13.50
CA PHE A 204 -19.32 -8.80 12.44
C PHE A 204 -18.77 -8.36 11.09
N TYR A 205 -17.45 -8.17 10.96
CA TYR A 205 -16.85 -7.75 9.69
C TYR A 205 -17.36 -8.61 8.50
N PRO A 206 -17.93 -7.97 7.45
CA PRO A 206 -18.57 -8.68 6.36
C PRO A 206 -17.52 -9.34 5.47
N LEU A 207 -17.50 -10.67 5.45
CA LEU A 207 -16.58 -11.45 4.64
C LEU A 207 -17.34 -12.55 3.88
N LYS A 208 -17.25 -12.52 2.56
CA LYS A 208 -17.86 -13.52 1.67
C LYS A 208 -16.78 -14.40 1.03
N PRO A 209 -16.90 -15.75 1.06
CA PRO A 209 -16.01 -16.64 0.33
C PRO A 209 -16.06 -16.37 -1.17
N ARG A 210 -14.94 -15.94 -1.76
CA ARG A 210 -14.80 -15.66 -3.19
C ARG A 210 -13.34 -15.85 -3.65
N GLY A 211 -13.14 -16.01 -4.95
CA GLY A 211 -11.82 -16.29 -5.54
C GLY A 211 -11.65 -17.75 -5.90
N ALA A 212 -10.40 -18.18 -6.09
CA ALA A 212 -10.06 -19.58 -6.33
C ALA A 212 -10.44 -20.48 -5.15
N ASP A 213 -10.49 -21.78 -5.41
CA ASP A 213 -10.99 -22.81 -4.49
C ASP A 213 -10.22 -22.82 -3.17
N GLU A 214 -8.90 -22.67 -3.22
CA GLU A 214 -8.03 -22.62 -2.05
C GLU A 214 -8.34 -21.39 -1.18
N VAL A 215 -8.60 -20.24 -1.80
CA VAL A 215 -8.93 -19.00 -1.10
C VAL A 215 -10.34 -19.06 -0.51
N ARG A 216 -11.30 -19.66 -1.23
CA ARG A 216 -12.64 -19.91 -0.71
C ARG A 216 -12.59 -20.86 0.48
N HIS A 217 -11.86 -21.96 0.38
CA HIS A 217 -11.69 -22.92 1.46
C HIS A 217 -11.07 -22.28 2.70
N LEU A 218 -9.99 -21.49 2.52
CA LEU A 218 -9.38 -20.73 3.61
C LEU A 218 -10.37 -19.74 4.25
N THR A 219 -11.18 -19.05 3.43
CA THR A 219 -12.21 -18.13 3.92
C THR A 219 -13.27 -18.87 4.74
N HIS A 220 -13.72 -20.04 4.29
CA HIS A 220 -14.64 -20.88 5.06
C HIS A 220 -14.04 -21.36 6.38
N ALA A 221 -12.79 -21.81 6.36
CA ALA A 221 -12.07 -22.22 7.57
C ALA A 221 -11.97 -21.08 8.60
N PHE A 222 -11.67 -19.85 8.14
CA PHE A 222 -11.65 -18.66 8.97
C PHE A 222 -13.03 -18.32 9.55
N LEU A 223 -14.09 -18.36 8.73
CA LEU A 223 -15.47 -18.11 9.19
C LEU A 223 -15.91 -19.14 10.25
N ASN A 224 -15.58 -20.42 10.06
CA ASN A 224 -15.88 -21.48 11.02
C ASN A 224 -15.08 -21.29 12.33
N MET A 225 -13.82 -20.86 12.24
CA MET A 225 -13.01 -20.53 13.42
C MET A 225 -13.60 -19.35 14.18
N ARG A 226 -13.97 -18.28 13.49
CA ARG A 226 -14.62 -17.09 14.06
C ARG A 226 -15.88 -17.47 14.83
N GLU A 227 -16.73 -18.28 14.22
CA GLU A 227 -17.98 -18.72 14.83
C GLU A 227 -17.74 -19.61 16.06
N ARG A 228 -16.80 -20.55 15.99
CA ARG A 228 -16.42 -21.38 17.14
C ARG A 228 -15.92 -20.55 18.32
N ILE A 229 -15.08 -19.54 18.06
CA ILE A 229 -14.57 -18.65 19.11
C ILE A 229 -15.71 -17.81 19.70
N ARG A 230 -16.59 -17.27 18.86
CA ARG A 230 -17.78 -16.52 19.30
C ARG A 230 -18.64 -17.37 20.25
N LEU A 231 -19.02 -18.57 19.83
CA LEU A 231 -19.80 -19.50 20.64
C LEU A 231 -19.08 -19.89 21.94
N HIS A 232 -17.76 -20.10 21.91
CA HIS A 232 -16.98 -20.36 23.13
C HIS A 232 -16.99 -19.20 24.11
N ILE A 233 -16.94 -17.96 23.61
CA ILE A 233 -17.04 -16.76 24.46
C ILE A 233 -18.45 -16.65 25.04
N GLU A 234 -19.49 -16.80 24.23
CA GLU A 234 -20.90 -16.75 24.67
C GLU A 234 -21.18 -17.82 25.73
N GLN A 235 -20.75 -19.06 25.52
CA GLN A 235 -20.91 -20.16 26.49
C GLN A 235 -20.19 -19.89 27.80
N ARG A 236 -18.95 -19.38 27.75
CA ARG A 236 -18.18 -19.03 28.95
C ARG A 236 -18.85 -17.89 29.71
N THR A 237 -19.37 -16.88 29.01
CA THR A 237 -20.11 -15.77 29.60
C THR A 237 -21.41 -16.25 30.26
N ALA A 238 -22.19 -17.08 29.57
CA ALA A 238 -23.44 -17.64 30.10
C ALA A 238 -23.20 -18.53 31.33
N MET A 239 -22.18 -19.38 31.31
CA MET A 239 -21.79 -20.22 32.45
C MET A 239 -21.44 -19.36 33.67
N LEU A 240 -20.62 -18.32 33.49
CA LEU A 240 -20.22 -17.44 34.58
C LEU A 240 -21.40 -16.65 35.14
N ALA A 241 -22.32 -16.19 34.29
CA ALA A 241 -23.57 -15.58 34.74
C ALA A 241 -24.42 -16.52 35.61
N GLY A 242 -24.51 -17.80 35.23
CA GLY A 242 -25.20 -18.82 36.02
C GLY A 242 -24.54 -19.08 37.37
N VAL A 243 -23.21 -19.25 37.40
CA VAL A 243 -22.46 -19.46 38.65
C VAL A 243 -22.65 -18.30 39.62
N SER A 244 -22.61 -17.06 39.15
CA SER A 244 -22.80 -15.89 40.01
C SER A 244 -24.21 -15.78 40.58
N HIS A 245 -25.24 -16.15 39.79
CA HIS A 245 -26.61 -16.25 40.30
C HIS A 245 -26.70 -17.29 41.44
N ASP A 246 -26.06 -18.45 41.25
CA ASP A 246 -26.07 -19.52 42.25
C ASP A 246 -25.26 -19.17 43.51
N LEU A 247 -24.22 -18.31 43.40
CA LEU A 247 -23.45 -17.80 44.54
C LEU A 247 -24.18 -16.71 45.35
N ARG A 248 -25.10 -15.94 44.74
CA ARG A 248 -25.89 -14.93 45.47
C ARG A 248 -26.79 -15.59 46.52
N THR A 249 -27.37 -16.74 46.22
CA THR A 249 -28.26 -17.49 47.14
C THR A 249 -27.59 -17.87 48.48
N PRO A 250 -26.42 -18.54 48.52
CA PRO A 250 -25.73 -18.83 49.78
C PRO A 250 -25.21 -17.57 50.47
N LEU A 251 -24.79 -16.53 49.75
CA LEU A 251 -24.38 -15.25 50.37
C LEU A 251 -25.55 -14.57 51.10
N THR A 252 -26.75 -14.55 50.51
CA THR A 252 -27.95 -14.03 51.18
C THR A 252 -28.28 -14.84 52.43
N ARG A 253 -28.12 -16.18 52.40
CA ARG A 253 -28.30 -17.03 53.58
C ARG A 253 -27.26 -16.74 54.66
N MET A 254 -25.99 -16.54 54.28
CA MET A 254 -24.93 -16.16 55.22
C MET A 254 -25.25 -14.82 55.90
N LYS A 255 -25.71 -13.80 55.15
CA LYS A 255 -26.17 -12.52 55.73
C LYS A 255 -27.25 -12.73 56.80
N LEU A 256 -28.27 -13.54 56.50
CA LEU A 256 -29.34 -13.83 57.46
C LEU A 256 -28.82 -14.56 58.71
N GLN A 257 -27.87 -15.48 58.57
CA GLN A 257 -27.25 -16.18 59.70
C GLN A 257 -26.38 -15.24 60.55
N ILE A 258 -25.65 -14.32 59.90
CA ILE A 258 -24.84 -13.30 60.57
C ILE A 258 -25.73 -12.35 61.37
N GLU A 259 -26.91 -12.00 60.85
CA GLU A 259 -27.89 -11.18 61.56
C GLU A 259 -28.35 -11.79 62.89
N MET A 260 -28.37 -13.13 62.98
CA MET A 260 -28.76 -13.90 64.17
C MET A 260 -27.64 -14.09 65.22
N LEU A 261 -26.42 -13.58 64.98
CA LEU A 261 -25.30 -13.68 65.92
C LEU A 261 -25.41 -12.64 67.05
N ASP A 262 -25.23 -13.09 68.30
CA ASP A 262 -25.29 -12.23 69.50
C ASP A 262 -24.03 -11.38 69.71
N GLN A 263 -22.86 -11.82 69.22
CA GLN A 263 -21.60 -11.07 69.31
C GLN A 263 -21.50 -9.98 68.23
N LYS A 264 -21.61 -8.72 68.64
CA LYS A 264 -21.50 -7.55 67.74
C LYS A 264 -20.19 -7.48 66.94
N GLU A 265 -19.06 -7.83 67.53
CA GLU A 265 -17.76 -7.76 66.83
C GLU A 265 -17.64 -8.84 65.73
N ALA A 266 -18.03 -10.08 66.04
CA ALA A 266 -18.06 -11.16 65.05
C ALA A 266 -19.09 -10.88 63.93
N LYS A 267 -20.27 -10.35 64.29
CA LYS A 267 -21.32 -9.96 63.34
C LYS A 267 -20.82 -8.92 62.34
N ASN A 268 -20.17 -7.85 62.81
CA ASN A 268 -19.64 -6.81 61.94
C ASN A 268 -18.52 -7.34 61.03
N GLY A 269 -17.59 -8.15 61.55
CA GLY A 269 -16.52 -8.75 60.76
C GLY A 269 -17.05 -9.64 59.63
N LEU A 270 -17.92 -10.59 59.95
CA LEU A 270 -18.47 -11.50 58.94
C LEU A 270 -19.39 -10.79 57.92
N SER A 271 -20.14 -9.76 58.35
CA SER A 271 -20.98 -8.99 57.43
C SER A 271 -20.12 -8.28 56.38
N ILE A 272 -19.01 -7.67 56.80
CA ILE A 272 -18.06 -7.01 55.91
C ILE A 272 -17.48 -8.02 54.89
N ASP A 273 -17.08 -9.22 55.33
CA ASP A 273 -16.54 -10.25 54.44
C ASP A 273 -17.58 -10.72 53.39
N VAL A 274 -18.84 -10.87 53.78
CA VAL A 274 -19.93 -11.28 52.87
C VAL A 274 -20.30 -10.17 51.88
N ASP A 275 -20.34 -8.92 52.32
CA ASP A 275 -20.55 -7.76 51.45
C ASP A 275 -19.41 -7.63 50.42
N GLN A 276 -18.16 -7.88 50.82
CA GLN A 276 -17.02 -7.90 49.91
C GLN A 276 -17.10 -9.03 48.87
N MET A 277 -17.54 -10.23 49.27
CA MET A 277 -17.76 -11.33 48.33
C MET A 277 -18.86 -11.01 47.30
N GLU A 278 -19.93 -10.34 47.72
CA GLU A 278 -21.00 -9.90 46.82
C GLU A 278 -20.50 -8.84 45.84
N GLN A 279 -19.79 -7.82 46.32
CA GLN A 279 -19.17 -6.81 45.46
C GLN A 279 -18.18 -7.42 44.46
N MET A 280 -17.40 -8.41 44.89
CA MET A 280 -16.47 -9.16 44.02
C MET A 280 -17.18 -9.85 42.86
N ILE A 281 -18.31 -10.50 43.13
CA ILE A 281 -19.09 -11.18 42.11
C ILE A 281 -19.72 -10.18 41.13
N GLU A 282 -20.22 -9.04 41.63
CA GLU A 282 -20.85 -8.02 40.79
C GLU A 282 -19.84 -7.30 39.88
N GLU A 283 -18.66 -6.95 40.39
CA GLU A 283 -17.57 -6.39 39.58
C GLU A 283 -17.08 -7.38 38.51
N TYR A 284 -17.01 -8.67 38.84
CA TYR A 284 -16.64 -9.71 37.88
C TYR A 284 -17.72 -9.94 36.81
N LEU A 285 -19.00 -9.91 37.18
CA LEU A 285 -20.11 -10.05 36.23
C LEU A 285 -20.24 -8.85 35.30
N SER A 286 -20.13 -7.63 35.83
CA SER A 286 -20.15 -6.41 35.03
C SER A 286 -18.98 -6.35 34.04
N PHE A 287 -17.84 -6.97 34.35
CA PHE A 287 -16.75 -7.17 33.40
C PHE A 287 -17.12 -8.07 32.23
N ILE A 288 -17.82 -9.18 32.48
CA ILE A 288 -18.14 -10.17 31.44
C ILE A 288 -19.29 -9.70 30.53
N LYS A 289 -20.30 -9.03 31.10
CA LYS A 289 -21.56 -8.70 30.43
C LYS A 289 -21.46 -7.53 29.44
N GLU A 290 -20.50 -6.62 29.62
CA GLU A 290 -20.41 -5.38 28.84
C GLU A 290 -19.72 -5.50 27.47
N LYS A 291 -19.23 -6.68 27.09
CA LYS A 291 -18.46 -6.87 25.85
C LYS A 291 -19.26 -6.81 24.55
N GLU A 292 -20.59 -6.68 24.58
CA GLU A 292 -21.44 -6.95 23.41
C GLU A 292 -22.02 -5.74 22.64
N THR A 293 -21.86 -4.48 23.07
CA THR A 293 -22.62 -3.38 22.43
C THR A 293 -21.95 -2.01 22.37
N ASP A 294 -20.64 -1.92 22.12
CA ASP A 294 -19.99 -0.61 21.99
C ASP A 294 -19.74 -0.20 20.53
N ILE A 295 -20.49 0.80 20.08
CA ILE A 295 -20.32 1.46 18.78
C ILE A 295 -19.07 2.35 18.85
N ILE A 296 -18.17 2.19 17.89
CA ILE A 296 -17.01 3.07 17.74
C ILE A 296 -17.48 4.44 17.27
N VAL A 297 -17.20 5.48 18.06
CA VAL A 297 -17.57 6.87 17.81
C VAL A 297 -16.36 7.79 17.84
N ASN A 298 -16.41 8.90 17.12
CA ASN A 298 -15.39 9.95 17.23
C ASN A 298 -15.71 10.81 18.45
N ILE A 299 -14.78 10.92 19.40
CA ILE A 299 -14.97 11.69 20.63
C ILE A 299 -13.79 12.62 20.88
N ASP A 300 -14.09 13.74 21.52
CA ASP A 300 -13.11 14.64 22.10
C ASP A 300 -12.67 14.09 23.46
N LEU A 301 -11.43 13.60 23.53
CA LEU A 301 -10.86 12.99 24.75
C LEU A 301 -10.74 14.00 25.89
N ALA A 302 -10.51 15.28 25.60
CA ALA A 302 -10.41 16.31 26.63
C ALA A 302 -11.74 16.49 27.37
N LYS A 303 -12.87 16.49 26.63
CA LYS A 303 -14.21 16.54 27.23
C LYS A 303 -14.51 15.30 28.07
N MET A 304 -14.17 14.11 27.58
CA MET A 304 -14.34 12.87 28.35
C MET A 304 -13.56 12.91 29.67
N LEU A 305 -12.30 13.37 29.65
CA LEU A 305 -11.50 13.53 30.86
C LEU A 305 -12.11 14.56 31.81
N GLY A 306 -12.60 15.68 31.29
CA GLY A 306 -13.33 16.67 32.08
C GLY A 306 -14.52 16.08 32.82
N ASP A 307 -15.35 15.29 32.13
CA ASP A 307 -16.49 14.61 32.75
C ASP A 307 -16.05 13.62 33.85
N ILE A 308 -14.95 12.89 33.64
CA ILE A 308 -14.42 11.93 34.62
C ILE A 308 -13.89 12.66 35.86
N ILE A 309 -13.19 13.79 35.69
CA ILE A 309 -12.68 14.60 36.80
C ILE A 309 -13.83 15.16 37.62
N LEU A 310 -14.89 15.67 36.97
CA LEU A 310 -16.08 16.18 37.65
C LEU A 310 -16.81 15.10 38.45
N ASP A 311 -16.94 13.89 37.90
CA ASP A 311 -17.55 12.76 38.60
C ASP A 311 -16.70 12.31 39.81
N ALA A 312 -15.38 12.29 39.67
CA ALA A 312 -14.48 11.99 40.79
C ALA A 312 -14.60 13.02 41.92
N GLN A 313 -14.68 14.32 41.60
CA GLN A 313 -14.89 15.38 42.59
C GLN A 313 -16.20 15.22 43.36
N ARG A 314 -17.27 14.73 42.72
CA ARG A 314 -18.54 14.43 43.41
C ARG A 314 -18.41 13.31 44.44
N ASN A 315 -17.45 12.41 44.26
CA ASN A 315 -17.14 11.31 45.17
C ASN A 315 -16.08 11.69 46.22
N ASN A 316 -15.73 12.97 46.36
CA ASN A 316 -14.64 13.49 47.20
C ASN A 316 -13.23 13.04 46.80
N ASP A 317 -13.05 12.50 45.59
CA ASP A 317 -11.73 12.18 45.05
C ASP A 317 -11.04 13.44 44.49
N LYS A 318 -9.72 13.58 44.74
CA LYS A 318 -8.94 14.75 44.31
C LYS A 318 -8.07 14.45 43.09
N ILE A 319 -8.64 14.72 41.90
CA ILE A 319 -7.92 14.63 40.61
C ILE A 319 -7.62 16.04 40.10
N ILE A 320 -6.36 16.33 39.83
CA ILE A 320 -5.88 17.63 39.35
C ILE A 320 -5.51 17.52 37.86
N PRO A 321 -6.17 18.27 36.95
CA PRO A 321 -5.74 18.34 35.57
C PRO A 321 -4.44 19.15 35.47
N LYS A 322 -3.40 18.58 34.86
CA LYS A 322 -2.11 19.26 34.67
C LYS A 322 -1.98 19.86 33.27
N PHE A 323 -2.05 19.00 32.27
CA PHE A 323 -1.95 19.41 30.88
C PHE A 323 -2.88 18.55 30.04
N ILE A 324 -3.90 19.16 29.43
CA ILE A 324 -4.94 18.47 28.67
C ILE A 324 -4.97 19.05 27.26
N GLU A 325 -4.42 18.34 26.29
CA GLU A 325 -4.56 18.71 24.87
C GLU A 325 -5.94 18.33 24.33
N SER A 326 -6.45 19.10 23.37
CA SER A 326 -7.64 18.70 22.61
C SER A 326 -7.26 17.64 21.58
N VAL A 327 -7.78 16.43 21.77
CA VAL A 327 -7.50 15.27 20.91
C VAL A 327 -8.79 14.55 20.57
N ASP A 328 -9.12 14.48 19.29
CA ASP A 328 -10.19 13.62 18.79
C ASP A 328 -9.66 12.21 18.54
N ALA A 329 -10.40 11.20 19.01
CA ALA A 329 -10.08 9.79 18.80
C ALA A 329 -11.32 8.97 18.45
N LYS A 330 -11.12 7.97 17.60
CA LYS A 330 -12.17 7.03 17.17
C LYS A 330 -12.17 5.78 18.04
N VAL A 331 -13.01 5.76 19.08
CA VAL A 331 -12.97 4.76 20.16
C VAL A 331 -14.35 4.29 20.60
N ARG A 332 -14.40 3.21 21.39
CA ARG A 332 -15.58 2.79 22.13
C ARG A 332 -15.69 3.63 23.41
N LYS A 333 -16.71 4.50 23.48
CA LYS A 333 -16.82 5.54 24.52
C LYS A 333 -16.91 4.95 25.93
N SER A 334 -17.73 3.92 26.13
CA SER A 334 -17.99 3.27 27.42
C SER A 334 -16.73 2.58 27.93
N ASP A 335 -16.14 1.74 27.08
CA ASP A 335 -14.88 1.06 27.34
C ASP A 335 -13.78 2.04 27.79
N LEU A 336 -13.52 3.08 26.99
CA LEU A 336 -12.41 3.98 27.28
C LEU A 336 -12.66 4.78 28.56
N ARG A 337 -13.89 5.24 28.81
CA ARG A 337 -14.27 5.90 30.07
C ARG A 337 -13.98 4.98 31.25
N ARG A 338 -14.41 3.72 31.18
CA ARG A 338 -14.20 2.70 32.22
C ARG A 338 -12.71 2.47 32.49
N ALA A 339 -11.89 2.32 31.43
CA ALA A 339 -10.46 2.13 31.58
C ALA A 339 -9.79 3.28 32.33
N ILE A 340 -10.16 4.53 32.00
CA ILE A 340 -9.62 5.73 32.64
C ILE A 340 -10.13 5.84 34.08
N THR A 341 -11.43 5.65 34.31
CA THR A 341 -12.01 5.68 35.66
C THR A 341 -11.38 4.63 36.58
N ASN A 342 -11.07 3.43 36.07
CA ASN A 342 -10.36 2.40 36.83
C ASN A 342 -8.93 2.83 37.19
N LEU A 343 -8.21 3.49 36.27
CA LEU A 343 -6.87 4.00 36.55
C LEU A 343 -6.90 5.13 37.60
N THR A 344 -7.82 6.08 37.45
CA THR A 344 -7.92 7.23 38.35
C THR A 344 -8.44 6.83 39.73
N SER A 345 -9.46 5.97 39.82
CA SER A 345 -9.96 5.48 41.12
C SER A 345 -8.91 4.65 41.86
N ASN A 346 -8.13 3.83 41.15
CA ASN A 346 -7.01 3.12 41.75
C ASN A 346 -5.94 4.07 42.28
N ALA A 347 -5.64 5.15 41.55
CA ALA A 347 -4.71 6.18 41.99
C ALA A 347 -5.25 6.92 43.24
N CYS A 348 -6.49 7.40 43.23
CA CYS A 348 -7.10 8.15 44.35
C CYS A 348 -7.17 7.33 45.64
N ARG A 349 -7.30 6.01 45.52
CA ARG A 349 -7.43 5.11 46.67
C ARG A 349 -6.12 4.87 47.42
N GLU A 350 -4.99 4.96 46.73
CA GLU A 350 -3.67 4.64 47.27
C GLU A 350 -2.78 5.90 47.42
N SER A 351 -3.34 7.10 47.19
CA SER A 351 -2.59 8.37 47.15
C SER A 351 -3.45 9.55 47.66
N ASN A 352 -2.82 10.68 47.99
CA ASN A 352 -3.51 11.90 48.39
C ASN A 352 -3.71 12.87 47.22
N THR A 353 -2.80 12.81 46.24
CA THR A 353 -2.80 13.69 45.07
C THR A 353 -2.65 12.89 43.79
N VAL A 354 -3.64 13.02 42.91
CA VAL A 354 -3.60 12.42 41.56
C VAL A 354 -3.57 13.53 40.52
N GLU A 355 -2.59 13.52 39.64
CA GLU A 355 -2.51 14.38 38.46
C GLU A 355 -2.90 13.60 37.20
N ILE A 356 -3.73 14.21 36.34
CA ILE A 356 -4.07 13.64 35.04
C ILE A 356 -3.63 14.56 33.90
N SER A 357 -3.03 13.98 32.86
CA SER A 357 -2.60 14.67 31.65
C SER A 357 -3.04 13.93 30.40
N LEU A 358 -3.25 14.67 29.31
CA LEU A 358 -3.53 14.16 27.98
C LEU A 358 -2.56 14.81 26.99
N LEU A 359 -1.76 13.97 26.33
CA LEU A 359 -0.75 14.38 25.35
C LEU A 359 -1.01 13.71 24.01
N LYS A 360 -0.87 14.45 22.91
CA LYS A 360 -0.79 13.89 21.57
C LYS A 360 0.66 13.61 21.19
N LYS A 361 0.99 12.34 20.98
CA LYS A 361 2.34 11.91 20.58
C LYS A 361 2.28 11.15 19.26
N ASP A 362 2.77 11.77 18.20
CA ASP A 362 2.73 11.26 16.82
C ASP A 362 1.31 10.85 16.37
N LYS A 363 1.00 9.54 16.42
CA LYS A 363 -0.26 8.92 16.03
C LYS A 363 -0.99 8.28 17.22
N TYR A 364 -0.66 8.69 18.44
CA TYR A 364 -1.28 8.20 19.66
C TYR A 364 -1.72 9.37 20.55
N ALA A 365 -2.83 9.16 21.26
CA ALA A 365 -3.18 9.93 22.45
C ALA A 365 -2.67 9.17 23.68
N GLU A 366 -1.95 9.85 24.56
CA GLU A 366 -1.45 9.31 25.82
C GLU A 366 -2.20 9.98 26.98
N VAL A 367 -2.99 9.21 27.72
CA VAL A 367 -3.57 9.61 29.01
C VAL A 367 -2.60 9.16 30.10
N ILE A 368 -2.08 10.12 30.86
CA ILE A 368 -1.10 9.90 31.92
C ILE A 368 -1.77 10.18 33.26
N VAL A 369 -1.77 9.20 34.15
CA VAL A 369 -2.24 9.32 35.53
C VAL A 369 -1.02 9.18 36.44
N ASP A 370 -0.70 10.23 37.19
CA ASP A 370 0.42 10.33 38.12
C ASP A 370 -0.10 10.40 39.56
N ASP A 371 0.44 9.60 40.47
CA ASP A 371 0.05 9.62 41.90
C ASP A 371 1.25 9.79 42.86
N ASP A 372 0.96 10.27 44.07
CA ASP A 372 1.91 10.41 45.19
C ASP A 372 1.86 9.23 46.18
N GLY A 373 1.32 8.09 45.76
CA GLY A 373 1.17 6.89 46.59
C GLY A 373 2.48 6.13 46.83
N PRO A 374 2.42 4.96 47.50
CA PRO A 374 3.61 4.14 47.77
C PRO A 374 4.25 3.53 46.50
N GLY A 375 3.56 3.62 45.36
CA GLY A 375 4.00 3.07 44.08
C GLY A 375 3.98 1.54 44.05
N ILE A 376 4.52 0.98 42.97
CA ILE A 376 4.66 -0.47 42.77
C ILE A 376 6.14 -0.77 42.52
N LYS A 377 6.64 -1.91 43.02
CA LYS A 377 8.00 -2.35 42.71
C LYS A 377 8.12 -2.71 41.24
N LYS A 378 9.25 -2.39 40.60
CA LYS A 378 9.43 -2.55 39.15
C LYS A 378 9.27 -4.00 38.70
N GLU A 379 9.61 -4.96 39.56
CA GLU A 379 9.48 -6.39 39.33
C GLU A 379 8.01 -6.82 39.20
N ASP A 380 7.11 -6.10 39.87
CA ASP A 380 5.67 -6.40 39.90
C ASP A 380 4.87 -5.76 38.75
N TYR A 381 5.47 -4.85 37.97
CA TYR A 381 4.77 -4.13 36.89
C TYR A 381 4.10 -5.07 35.88
N SER A 382 4.68 -6.24 35.65
CA SER A 382 4.10 -7.24 34.75
C SER A 382 2.98 -8.06 35.41
N ASN A 383 3.06 -8.28 36.73
CA ASN A 383 2.14 -9.12 37.49
C ASN A 383 0.85 -8.38 37.88
N VAL A 384 0.89 -7.06 38.09
CA VAL A 384 -0.28 -6.26 38.47
C VAL A 384 -1.35 -6.13 37.39
N PHE A 385 -1.06 -6.60 36.18
CA PHE A 385 -2.02 -6.77 35.10
C PHE A 385 -2.62 -8.18 35.01
N LYS A 386 -2.27 -9.09 35.93
CA LYS A 386 -2.91 -10.40 36.04
C LYS A 386 -4.19 -10.27 36.88
N ALA A 387 -5.26 -10.91 36.44
CA ALA A 387 -6.53 -10.91 37.16
C ALA A 387 -6.33 -11.40 38.61
N PHE A 388 -6.95 -10.70 39.57
CA PHE A 388 -6.91 -10.99 41.01
C PHE A 388 -5.53 -10.85 41.67
N TYR A 389 -4.52 -10.35 40.97
CA TYR A 389 -3.21 -10.11 41.56
C TYR A 389 -3.21 -8.84 42.41
N ARG A 390 -2.72 -8.95 43.66
CA ARG A 390 -2.52 -7.84 44.59
C ARG A 390 -1.12 -7.93 45.19
N THR A 391 -0.45 -6.79 45.34
CA THR A 391 0.84 -6.70 46.04
C THR A 391 0.65 -6.88 47.54
N ASP A 392 1.62 -7.48 48.25
CA ASP A 392 1.52 -7.79 49.68
C ASP A 392 1.20 -6.55 50.55
N SER A 393 1.68 -5.36 50.16
CA SER A 393 1.45 -4.07 50.83
C SER A 393 -0.01 -3.58 50.76
N SER A 394 -0.78 -4.07 49.80
CA SER A 394 -2.18 -3.65 49.56
C SER A 394 -3.20 -4.60 50.19
N ARG A 395 -2.78 -5.61 50.98
CA ARG A 395 -3.64 -6.69 51.51
C ARG A 395 -4.52 -6.32 52.72
N ASN A 396 -4.49 -5.08 53.22
CA ASN A 396 -5.33 -4.71 54.35
C ASN A 396 -6.83 -4.86 54.02
N LEU A 397 -7.56 -5.57 54.89
CA LEU A 397 -8.94 -6.05 54.70
C LEU A 397 -9.98 -4.93 54.55
N SER A 398 -9.68 -3.71 55.01
CA SER A 398 -10.69 -2.65 55.18
C SER A 398 -10.83 -1.71 53.98
N THR A 399 -9.89 -1.75 53.02
CA THR A 399 -9.84 -0.75 51.95
C THR A 399 -9.87 -1.31 50.54
N GLY A 400 -9.79 -2.63 50.29
CA GLY A 400 -9.31 -3.25 49.03
C GLY A 400 -10.27 -3.48 47.85
N GLY A 401 -9.96 -2.95 46.66
CA GLY A 401 -10.58 -3.38 45.39
C GLY A 401 -10.09 -4.75 44.90
N ILE A 402 -10.83 -5.39 43.99
CA ILE A 402 -10.70 -6.83 43.65
C ILE A 402 -9.47 -7.20 42.77
N GLY A 403 -8.63 -6.22 42.39
CA GLY A 403 -7.45 -6.46 41.55
C GLY A 403 -7.79 -6.73 40.07
N LEU A 404 -9.00 -6.37 39.64
CA LEU A 404 -9.43 -6.46 38.24
C LEU A 404 -9.21 -5.15 37.47
N GLY A 405 -9.22 -4.00 38.15
CA GLY A 405 -9.19 -2.67 37.50
C GLY A 405 -8.07 -2.50 36.47
N LEU A 406 -6.81 -2.76 36.85
CA LEU A 406 -5.66 -2.64 35.94
C LEU A 406 -5.70 -3.64 34.78
N THR A 407 -6.16 -4.87 35.04
CA THR A 407 -6.33 -5.92 34.02
C THR A 407 -7.35 -5.45 32.98
N ILE A 408 -8.49 -4.93 33.44
CA ILE A 408 -9.57 -4.40 32.61
C ILE A 408 -9.08 -3.23 31.75
N SER A 409 -8.43 -2.24 32.37
CA SER A 409 -7.92 -1.09 31.63
C SER A 409 -6.95 -1.51 30.54
N ARG A 410 -6.09 -2.50 30.81
CA ARG A 410 -5.12 -3.00 29.83
C ARG A 410 -5.77 -3.74 28.67
N ASP A 411 -6.75 -4.59 28.95
CA ASP A 411 -7.51 -5.28 27.91
C ASP A 411 -8.25 -4.28 27.01
N ILE A 412 -8.84 -3.24 27.59
CA ILE A 412 -9.50 -2.16 26.85
C ILE A 412 -8.49 -1.42 25.97
N ALA A 413 -7.32 -1.04 26.49
CA ALA A 413 -6.27 -0.38 25.72
C ALA A 413 -5.85 -1.22 24.50
N ARG A 414 -5.59 -2.51 24.71
CA ARG A 414 -5.19 -3.45 23.66
C ARG A 414 -6.26 -3.68 22.61
N SER A 415 -7.52 -3.76 23.03
CA SER A 415 -8.66 -3.88 22.11
C SER A 415 -8.85 -2.64 21.21
N HIS A 416 -8.26 -1.50 21.59
CA HIS A 416 -8.18 -0.28 20.78
C HIS A 416 -6.89 -0.20 19.94
N GLY A 417 -6.01 -1.20 20.01
CA GLY A 417 -4.69 -1.20 19.37
C GLY A 417 -3.63 -0.39 20.13
N GLY A 418 -3.91 -0.06 21.39
CA GLY A 418 -3.05 0.64 22.33
C GLY A 418 -2.39 -0.27 23.37
N GLU A 419 -1.85 0.31 24.43
CA GLU A 419 -1.24 -0.43 25.55
C GLU A 419 -1.25 0.43 26.84
N ILE A 420 -1.11 -0.22 28.00
CA ILE A 420 -0.86 0.47 29.28
C ILE A 420 0.57 0.17 29.75
N LYS A 421 1.29 1.22 30.14
CA LYS A 421 2.61 1.11 30.76
C LYS A 421 2.60 1.70 32.16
N LEU A 422 3.40 1.11 33.04
CA LEU A 422 3.64 1.62 34.37
C LEU A 422 5.06 2.16 34.46
N GLU A 423 5.20 3.34 35.07
CA GLU A 423 6.45 4.05 35.27
C GLU A 423 6.47 4.63 36.69
N LYS A 424 7.62 5.17 37.12
CA LYS A 424 7.70 5.89 38.40
C LYS A 424 7.13 7.30 38.22
N SER A 425 6.21 7.71 39.08
CA SER A 425 5.65 9.07 39.02
C SER A 425 6.68 10.12 39.46
N PRO A 426 6.71 11.31 38.83
CA PRO A 426 7.42 12.47 39.37
C PRO A 426 6.92 12.91 40.74
N LEU A 427 5.67 12.57 41.11
CA LEU A 427 5.09 12.85 42.42
C LEU A 427 5.60 11.89 43.52
N GLY A 428 6.33 10.84 43.14
CA GLY A 428 6.92 9.87 44.06
C GLY A 428 6.27 8.49 44.01
N GLY A 429 5.01 8.38 43.55
CA GLY A 429 4.26 7.14 43.44
C GLY A 429 4.31 6.48 42.06
N LEU A 430 3.15 6.06 41.54
CA LEU A 430 3.04 5.34 40.28
C LEU A 430 2.55 6.25 39.14
N ARG A 431 3.11 6.04 37.95
CA ARG A 431 2.61 6.61 36.70
C ARG A 431 1.98 5.52 35.87
N ALA A 432 0.70 5.66 35.52
CA ALA A 432 0.04 4.84 34.51
C ALA A 432 -0.12 5.62 33.20
N VAL A 433 0.46 5.10 32.12
CA VAL A 433 0.37 5.69 30.77
C VAL A 433 -0.51 4.79 29.91
N LEU A 434 -1.71 5.25 29.60
CA LEU A 434 -2.63 4.63 28.66
C LEU A 434 -2.44 5.27 27.28
N SER A 435 -1.96 4.50 26.30
CA SER A 435 -1.81 4.96 24.92
C SER A 435 -2.87 4.35 24.02
N ILE A 436 -3.48 5.17 23.16
CA ILE A 436 -4.46 4.73 22.15
C ILE A 436 -4.18 5.38 20.78
N PRO A 437 -4.31 4.65 19.66
CA PRO A 437 -4.13 5.23 18.33
C PRO A 437 -5.20 6.29 18.00
N ILE A 438 -4.81 7.35 17.29
CA ILE A 438 -5.69 8.42 16.76
C ILE A 438 -5.89 8.33 15.24
#